data_AF-A0A2V9VWQ2-F1
#
_entry.id   AF-A0A2V9VWQ2-F1
#
_cell.length_a   1.000
_cell.length_b   1.000
_cell.length_c   1.000
_cell.angle_alpha   90.00
_cell.angle_beta   90.00
_cell.angle_gamma   90.00
#
_symmetry.space_group_name_H-M   'P 1'
#
loop_
_entity.id
_entity.type
_entity.pdbx_description
1 polymer ?
#
loop_
_entity_poly.entity_id
_entity_poly.type
_entity_poly.pdbx_seq_one_letter_code
_entity_poly.pdbx_strand_id
1 'polypeptide(L)'
;MTSNDAGLSVPDWPTSFGSWYKIPKLVGGVKFEHTHRMIAQGAGLLTIVLAVWTWRVEKRRWLRILSLAALGTVIAQGILGGLTVWFYLPPKVSSAHAALAQTFFCITVAMAMFTGKRWVEEQPRVEFDQRRPTLFTTLTLLSIFVLYVQLILGAMFRHHGLSWYPHVVHAVVVSFVLAWTAVRALSVYSQIEAVRRPAILMLSLVIAQLCLGFTAFLTRVAWGRDAVQPELPMVISTVAHVAVGALLLATTVILAIQVWRHVPVAFEERLPQAHQDPTAA
;
A
#
# COMPACT_ATOMS: atom_id res chain seq x y z
N MET A 1 -9.26 12.72 -6.12
CA MET A 1 -10.49 11.95 -5.90
C MET A 1 -10.78 11.27 -7.20
N THR A 2 -11.05 9.97 -7.20
CA THR A 2 -11.34 9.23 -8.45
C THR A 2 -12.73 8.61 -8.45
N SER A 3 -13.49 8.71 -7.35
CA SER A 3 -14.89 8.26 -7.35
C SER A 3 -15.70 9.05 -8.37
N ASN A 4 -16.55 8.36 -9.13
CA ASN A 4 -17.30 8.96 -10.25
C ASN A 4 -18.12 10.20 -9.82
N ASP A 5 -18.63 10.20 -8.60
CA ASP A 5 -19.47 11.29 -8.08
C ASP A 5 -18.70 12.57 -7.72
N ALA A 6 -17.38 12.48 -7.51
CA ALA A 6 -16.54 13.59 -7.04
C ALA A 6 -15.28 13.82 -7.87
N GLY A 7 -14.94 12.95 -8.83
CA GLY A 7 -13.71 13.05 -9.62
C GLY A 7 -13.79 13.95 -10.87
N LEU A 8 -15.01 14.34 -11.27
CA LEU A 8 -15.29 15.23 -12.41
C LEU A 8 -16.11 16.47 -11.99
N SER A 9 -16.19 16.75 -10.70
CA SER A 9 -16.88 17.94 -10.18
C SER A 9 -16.15 19.24 -10.54
N VAL A 10 -14.86 19.18 -10.82
CA VAL A 10 -14.03 20.25 -11.37
C VAL A 10 -13.55 19.81 -12.76
N PRO A 11 -14.10 20.37 -13.85
CA PRO A 11 -13.97 19.81 -15.19
C PRO A 11 -12.61 20.09 -15.87
N ASP A 12 -11.75 20.87 -15.24
CA ASP A 12 -10.45 21.28 -15.77
C ASP A 12 -9.30 20.81 -14.88
N TRP A 13 -8.14 20.60 -15.51
CA TRP A 13 -6.85 20.34 -14.88
C TRP A 13 -5.77 20.93 -15.80
N PRO A 14 -4.71 21.58 -15.29
CA PRO A 14 -4.29 21.66 -13.88
C PRO A 14 -4.97 22.76 -13.04
N THR A 15 -5.78 23.62 -13.64
CA THR A 15 -6.56 24.67 -12.95
C THR A 15 -7.82 24.12 -12.27
N SER A 16 -8.48 24.94 -11.44
CA SER A 16 -9.86 24.73 -10.97
C SER A 16 -10.74 25.88 -11.43
N PHE A 17 -11.64 25.59 -12.37
CA PHE A 17 -12.47 26.57 -13.08
C PHE A 17 -11.66 27.74 -13.67
N GLY A 18 -10.53 27.41 -14.33
CA GLY A 18 -9.64 28.37 -14.99
C GLY A 18 -8.75 29.18 -14.05
N SER A 19 -8.76 28.91 -12.73
CA SER A 19 -7.88 29.57 -11.76
C SER A 19 -7.00 28.58 -11.02
N TRP A 20 -5.78 29.02 -10.70
CA TRP A 20 -4.83 28.29 -9.85
C TRP A 20 -4.98 28.58 -8.36
N TYR A 21 -5.57 29.72 -8.00
CA TYR A 21 -5.59 30.25 -6.63
C TYR A 21 -7.00 30.60 -6.13
N LYS A 22 -7.98 30.77 -7.02
CA LYS A 22 -9.34 31.13 -6.63
C LYS A 22 -10.05 29.89 -6.09
N ILE A 23 -10.46 29.96 -4.82
CA ILE A 23 -11.26 28.90 -4.19
C ILE A 23 -12.65 28.88 -4.85
N PRO A 24 -13.08 27.76 -5.45
CA PRO A 24 -14.40 27.66 -6.06
C PRO A 24 -15.49 27.54 -4.98
N LYS A 25 -16.76 27.68 -5.38
CA LYS A 25 -17.88 27.44 -4.46
C LYS A 25 -17.85 25.98 -3.99
N LEU A 26 -17.58 25.76 -2.71
CA LEU A 26 -17.40 24.43 -2.11
C LEU A 26 -18.74 23.74 -1.82
N VAL A 27 -19.49 23.42 -2.86
CA VAL A 27 -20.81 22.78 -2.77
C VAL A 27 -20.74 21.38 -3.38
N GLY A 28 -21.32 20.39 -2.71
CA GLY A 28 -21.38 19.00 -3.19
C GLY A 28 -20.00 18.39 -3.47
N GLY A 29 -19.87 17.69 -4.61
CA GLY A 29 -18.64 17.02 -5.04
C GLY A 29 -17.44 17.95 -5.24
N VAL A 30 -17.67 19.23 -5.60
CA VAL A 30 -16.61 20.24 -5.80
C VAL A 30 -15.78 20.42 -4.54
N LYS A 31 -16.41 20.39 -3.36
CA LYS A 31 -15.72 20.49 -2.08
C LYS A 31 -14.69 19.38 -1.90
N PHE A 32 -15.09 18.13 -2.18
CA PHE A 32 -14.22 16.97 -2.02
C PHE A 32 -13.10 16.97 -3.05
N GLU A 33 -13.40 17.31 -4.31
CA GLU A 33 -12.39 17.33 -5.36
C GLU A 33 -11.35 18.42 -5.15
N HIS A 34 -11.79 19.65 -4.92
CA HIS A 34 -10.88 20.78 -4.70
C HIS A 34 -10.02 20.58 -3.44
N THR A 35 -10.63 20.15 -2.33
CA THR A 35 -9.88 19.85 -1.09
C THR A 35 -8.83 18.77 -1.33
N HIS A 36 -9.17 17.72 -2.09
CA HIS A 36 -8.20 16.68 -2.43
C HIS A 36 -7.08 17.20 -3.32
N ARG A 37 -7.35 18.08 -4.30
CA ARG A 37 -6.32 18.71 -5.13
C ARG A 37 -5.35 19.54 -4.29
N MET A 38 -5.85 20.29 -3.31
CA MET A 38 -5.01 21.06 -2.37
C MET A 38 -4.13 20.15 -1.51
N ILE A 39 -4.71 19.08 -0.94
CA ILE A 39 -3.93 18.09 -0.17
C ILE A 39 -2.88 17.41 -1.06
N ALA A 40 -3.21 17.06 -2.30
CA ALA A 40 -2.29 16.44 -3.25
C ALA A 40 -1.12 17.37 -3.61
N GLN A 41 -1.38 18.67 -3.83
CA GLN A 41 -0.33 19.66 -4.07
C GLN A 41 0.58 19.81 -2.84
N GLY A 42 0.01 19.87 -1.64
CA GLY A 42 0.77 19.90 -0.40
C GLY A 42 1.63 18.66 -0.20
N ALA A 43 1.07 17.47 -0.43
CA ALA A 43 1.81 16.21 -0.39
C ALA A 43 2.94 16.17 -1.45
N GLY A 44 2.70 16.69 -2.65
CA GLY A 44 3.73 16.84 -3.69
C GLY A 44 4.88 17.74 -3.26
N LEU A 45 4.58 18.92 -2.71
CA LEU A 45 5.60 19.84 -2.19
C LEU A 45 6.41 19.21 -1.05
N LEU A 46 5.74 18.57 -0.08
CA LEU A 46 6.41 17.86 1.01
C LEU A 46 7.29 16.72 0.49
N THR A 47 6.88 16.03 -0.57
CA THR A 47 7.67 14.96 -1.20
C THR A 47 8.92 15.53 -1.90
N ILE A 48 8.82 16.70 -2.54
CA ILE A 48 9.98 17.40 -3.11
C ILE A 48 10.96 17.77 -1.99
N VAL A 49 10.47 18.39 -0.91
CA VAL A 49 11.29 18.73 0.25
C VAL A 49 11.95 17.47 0.83
N LEU A 50 11.20 16.39 1.00
CA LEU A 50 11.71 15.11 1.48
C LEU A 50 12.82 14.56 0.56
N ALA A 51 12.62 14.55 -0.76
CA ALA A 51 13.61 14.07 -1.71
C ALA A 51 14.91 14.90 -1.68
N VAL A 52 14.79 16.23 -1.65
CA VAL A 52 15.94 17.13 -1.54
C VAL A 52 16.65 16.93 -0.20
N TRP A 53 15.91 16.87 0.89
CA TRP A 53 16.47 16.68 2.24
C TRP A 53 17.20 15.34 2.36
N THR A 54 16.56 14.24 1.96
CA THR A 54 17.18 12.91 1.95
C THR A 54 18.42 12.89 1.06
N TRP A 55 18.39 13.53 -0.11
CA TRP A 55 19.56 13.60 -0.99
C TRP A 55 20.77 14.29 -0.33
N ARG A 56 20.52 15.35 0.46
CA ARG A 56 21.56 16.14 1.14
C ARG A 56 22.12 15.45 2.39
N VAL A 57 21.26 14.85 3.21
CA VAL A 57 21.64 14.37 4.56
C VAL A 57 21.97 12.88 4.58
N GLU A 58 21.25 12.06 3.81
CA GLU A 58 21.39 10.60 3.88
C GLU A 58 22.64 10.16 3.13
N LYS A 59 23.47 9.27 3.71
CA LYS A 59 24.66 8.74 3.04
C LYS A 59 24.36 7.49 2.22
N ARG A 60 23.30 6.74 2.59
CA ARG A 60 22.90 5.49 1.95
C ARG A 60 22.29 5.74 0.56
N ARG A 61 23.00 5.34 -0.50
CA ARG A 61 22.57 5.55 -1.91
C ARG A 61 21.18 4.99 -2.20
N TRP A 62 20.85 3.83 -1.65
CA TRP A 62 19.55 3.18 -1.89
C TRP A 62 18.39 3.99 -1.30
N LEU A 63 18.56 4.67 -0.16
CA LEU A 63 17.53 5.54 0.41
C LEU A 63 17.33 6.82 -0.40
N ARG A 64 18.42 7.36 -0.96
CA ARG A 64 18.32 8.48 -1.91
C ARG A 64 17.51 8.08 -3.14
N ILE A 65 17.80 6.92 -3.73
CA ILE A 65 17.03 6.38 -4.87
C ILE A 65 15.56 6.16 -4.47
N LEU A 66 15.30 5.62 -3.27
CA LEU A 66 13.93 5.44 -2.78
C LEU A 66 13.18 6.77 -2.63
N SER A 67 13.84 7.83 -2.18
CA SER A 67 13.24 9.18 -2.11
C SER A 67 12.94 9.77 -3.49
N LEU A 68 13.80 9.51 -4.48
CA LEU A 68 13.54 9.89 -5.88
C LEU A 68 12.40 9.06 -6.48
N ALA A 69 12.29 7.78 -6.12
CA ALA A 69 11.16 6.94 -6.52
C ALA A 69 9.85 7.43 -5.90
N ALA A 70 9.85 7.87 -4.63
CA ALA A 70 8.71 8.53 -4.00
C ALA A 70 8.28 9.78 -4.78
N LEU A 71 9.24 10.64 -5.16
CA LEU A 71 8.97 11.81 -5.98
C LEU A 71 8.42 11.44 -7.37
N GLY A 72 9.05 10.48 -8.06
CA GLY A 72 8.60 10.00 -9.36
C GLY A 72 7.18 9.42 -9.33
N THR A 73 6.84 8.66 -8.28
CA THR A 73 5.48 8.11 -8.10
C THR A 73 4.43 9.19 -7.86
N VAL A 74 4.73 10.25 -7.10
CA VAL A 74 3.79 11.39 -6.92
C VAL A 74 3.60 12.17 -8.21
N ILE A 75 4.67 12.40 -8.98
CA ILE A 75 4.56 13.06 -10.29
C ILE A 75 3.68 12.24 -11.22
N ALA A 76 3.94 10.93 -11.33
CA ALA A 76 3.11 10.02 -12.13
C ALA A 76 1.65 10.00 -11.64
N GLN A 77 1.41 10.02 -10.33
CA GLN A 77 0.07 10.09 -9.75
C GLN A 77 -0.65 11.39 -10.13
N GLY A 78 0.04 12.54 -10.10
CA GLY A 78 -0.48 13.82 -10.55
C GLY A 78 -0.87 13.81 -12.03
N ILE A 79 0.00 13.24 -12.89
CA ILE A 79 -0.27 13.08 -14.33
C ILE A 79 -1.48 12.18 -14.54
N LEU A 80 -1.51 10.97 -13.96
CA LEU A 80 -2.66 10.07 -14.11
C LEU A 80 -3.94 10.71 -13.57
N GLY A 81 -3.87 11.49 -12.48
CA GLY A 81 -5.00 12.24 -11.96
C GLY A 81 -5.53 13.27 -12.96
N GLY A 82 -4.65 14.05 -13.60
CA GLY A 82 -5.03 14.95 -14.69
C GLY A 82 -5.67 14.21 -15.88
N LEU A 83 -5.08 13.07 -16.28
CA LEU A 83 -5.63 12.22 -17.35
C LEU A 83 -7.03 11.68 -17.00
N THR A 84 -7.31 11.39 -15.74
CA THR A 84 -8.68 10.98 -15.34
C THR A 84 -9.72 12.08 -15.55
N VAL A 85 -9.34 13.35 -15.43
CA VAL A 85 -10.25 14.48 -15.71
C VAL A 85 -10.47 14.60 -17.22
N TRP A 86 -9.40 14.61 -18.01
CA TRP A 86 -9.50 14.78 -19.47
C TRP A 86 -10.19 13.63 -20.19
N PHE A 87 -10.04 12.40 -19.72
CA PHE A 87 -10.61 11.22 -20.36
C PHE A 87 -11.89 10.69 -19.69
N TYR A 88 -12.51 11.48 -18.80
CA TYR A 88 -13.76 11.11 -18.12
C TYR A 88 -13.67 9.79 -17.33
N LEU A 89 -12.65 9.69 -16.46
CA LEU A 89 -12.42 8.59 -15.51
C LEU A 89 -12.34 7.18 -16.15
N PRO A 90 -11.51 6.95 -17.18
CA PRO A 90 -11.44 5.63 -17.79
C PRO A 90 -10.95 4.60 -16.76
N PRO A 91 -11.62 3.44 -16.62
CA PRO A 91 -11.42 2.55 -15.46
C PRO A 91 -9.97 2.11 -15.25
N LYS A 92 -9.24 1.88 -16.35
CA LYS A 92 -7.83 1.50 -16.33
C LYS A 92 -6.94 2.61 -15.76
N VAL A 93 -7.13 3.87 -16.18
CA VAL A 93 -6.33 5.01 -15.70
C VAL A 93 -6.66 5.32 -14.25
N SER A 94 -7.95 5.34 -13.90
CA SER A 94 -8.40 5.58 -12.52
C SER A 94 -7.90 4.51 -11.55
N SER A 95 -7.88 3.24 -11.99
CA SER A 95 -7.34 2.13 -11.20
C SER A 95 -5.82 2.18 -11.07
N ALA A 96 -5.11 2.52 -12.15
CA ALA A 96 -3.65 2.73 -12.12
C ALA A 96 -3.27 3.90 -11.20
N HIS A 97 -4.02 5.00 -11.24
CA HIS A 97 -3.87 6.12 -10.32
C HIS A 97 -4.04 5.70 -8.86
N ALA A 98 -5.09 4.93 -8.56
CA ALA A 98 -5.32 4.41 -7.23
C ALA A 98 -4.19 3.47 -6.76
N ALA A 99 -3.70 2.59 -7.63
CA ALA A 99 -2.59 1.69 -7.33
C ALA A 99 -1.27 2.45 -7.07
N LEU A 100 -0.95 3.47 -7.89
CA LEU A 100 0.23 4.31 -7.67
C LEU A 100 0.16 5.10 -6.37
N ALA A 101 -1.01 5.62 -5.99
CA ALA A 101 -1.18 6.31 -4.72
C ALA A 101 -0.84 5.39 -3.52
N GLN A 102 -1.24 4.12 -3.61
CA GLN A 102 -0.95 3.11 -2.57
C GLN A 102 0.53 2.70 -2.56
N THR A 103 1.15 2.60 -3.74
CA THR A 103 2.60 2.39 -3.84
C THR A 103 3.38 3.55 -3.23
N PHE A 104 3.00 4.80 -3.55
CA PHE A 104 3.60 5.99 -2.95
C PHE A 104 3.49 5.96 -1.42
N PHE A 105 2.30 5.64 -0.89
CA PHE A 105 2.10 5.51 0.56
C PHE A 105 3.01 4.44 1.19
N CYS A 106 3.17 3.28 0.56
CA CYS A 106 4.07 2.24 1.06
C CYS A 106 5.53 2.68 1.04
N ILE A 107 5.96 3.39 -0.01
CA ILE A 107 7.33 3.94 -0.11
C ILE A 107 7.58 4.95 1.02
N THR A 108 6.65 5.89 1.26
CA THR A 108 6.82 6.91 2.31
C THR A 108 6.81 6.30 3.70
N VAL A 109 5.96 5.31 3.97
CA VAL A 109 5.98 4.55 5.22
C VAL A 109 7.29 3.78 5.40
N ALA A 110 7.80 3.13 4.35
CA ALA A 110 9.08 2.43 4.39
C ALA A 110 10.24 3.41 4.65
N MET A 111 10.26 4.56 3.98
CA MET A 111 11.25 5.61 4.24
C MET A 111 11.21 6.06 5.71
N ALA A 112 10.01 6.36 6.24
CA ALA A 112 9.84 6.77 7.63
C ALA A 112 10.37 5.72 8.61
N MET A 113 10.14 4.43 8.32
CA MET A 113 10.72 3.33 9.09
C MET A 113 12.25 3.33 9.02
N PHE A 114 12.84 3.43 7.84
CA PHE A 114 14.30 3.37 7.64
C PHE A 114 15.08 4.56 8.22
N THR A 115 14.42 5.72 8.34
CA THR A 115 14.98 6.92 8.97
C THR A 115 14.63 7.03 10.45
N GLY A 116 13.76 6.15 10.97
CA GLY A 116 13.34 6.18 12.37
C GLY A 116 14.46 5.76 13.33
N LYS A 117 14.48 6.37 14.53
CA LYS A 117 15.48 6.08 15.58
C LYS A 117 15.63 4.59 15.86
N ARG A 118 14.50 3.89 16.03
CA ARG A 118 14.47 2.44 16.23
C ARG A 118 15.22 1.70 15.12
N TRP A 119 15.03 2.06 13.86
CA TRP A 119 15.73 1.37 12.78
C TRP A 119 17.23 1.61 12.81
N VAL A 120 17.65 2.85 13.08
CA VAL A 120 19.06 3.27 13.06
C VAL A 120 19.84 2.74 14.28
N GLU A 121 19.21 2.70 15.45
CA GLU A 121 19.85 2.34 16.72
C GLU A 121 19.75 0.84 17.05
N GLU A 122 18.71 0.15 16.59
CA GLU A 122 18.48 -1.27 16.90
C GLU A 122 19.51 -2.17 16.18
N GLN A 123 20.31 -2.88 16.95
CA GLN A 123 21.10 -3.99 16.41
C GLN A 123 20.17 -5.16 16.10
N PRO A 124 20.13 -5.66 14.85
CA PRO A 124 19.24 -6.76 14.51
C PRO A 124 19.62 -7.99 15.32
N ARG A 125 18.67 -8.51 16.11
CA ARG A 125 18.77 -9.90 16.57
C ARG A 125 18.59 -10.78 15.35
N VAL A 126 19.69 -11.41 14.92
CA VAL A 126 19.71 -12.38 13.82
C VAL A 126 19.40 -13.74 14.40
N GLU A 127 18.24 -14.29 14.06
CA GLU A 127 17.88 -15.65 14.41
C GLU A 127 18.16 -16.53 13.19
N PHE A 128 19.20 -17.38 13.27
CA PHE A 128 19.52 -18.34 12.22
C PHE A 128 18.46 -19.45 12.24
N ASP A 129 17.43 -19.26 11.42
CA ASP A 129 16.33 -20.20 11.35
C ASP A 129 16.73 -21.46 10.55
N GLN A 130 16.82 -22.60 11.23
CA GLN A 130 16.99 -23.91 10.60
C GLN A 130 15.68 -24.39 9.90
N ARG A 131 14.55 -23.71 10.10
CA ARG A 131 13.20 -24.12 9.63
C ARG A 131 12.75 -23.33 8.40
N ARG A 132 13.45 -23.51 7.27
CA ARG A 132 13.07 -23.04 5.92
C ARG A 132 12.75 -21.52 5.82
N PRO A 133 13.73 -20.63 6.08
CA PRO A 133 13.54 -19.17 6.01
C PRO A 133 13.11 -18.66 4.62
N THR A 134 13.43 -19.40 3.56
CA THR A 134 12.99 -19.12 2.19
C THR A 134 11.48 -19.19 2.02
N LEU A 135 10.80 -20.13 2.68
CA LEU A 135 9.34 -20.24 2.58
C LEU A 135 8.63 -19.03 3.18
N PHE A 136 9.13 -18.53 4.30
CA PHE A 136 8.53 -17.37 4.95
C PHE A 136 8.79 -16.09 4.18
N THR A 137 9.99 -15.93 3.63
CA THR A 137 10.31 -14.83 2.70
C THR A 137 9.38 -14.85 1.48
N THR A 138 9.26 -16.00 0.80
CA THR A 138 8.35 -16.18 -0.34
C THR A 138 6.91 -15.87 0.04
N LEU A 139 6.47 -16.26 1.24
CA LEU A 139 5.12 -16.03 1.72
C LEU A 139 4.82 -14.54 1.97
N THR A 140 5.77 -13.78 2.51
CA THR A 140 5.61 -12.32 2.65
C THR A 140 5.56 -11.60 1.30
N LEU A 141 6.37 -12.03 0.32
CA LEU A 141 6.32 -11.50 -1.04
C LEU A 141 5.00 -11.86 -1.75
N LEU A 142 4.53 -13.10 -1.58
CA LEU A 142 3.24 -13.55 -2.07
C LEU A 142 2.10 -12.72 -1.47
N SER A 143 2.17 -12.41 -0.17
CA SER A 143 1.19 -11.56 0.52
C SER A 143 1.10 -10.16 -0.10
N ILE A 144 2.23 -9.53 -0.39
CA ILE A 144 2.27 -8.24 -1.08
C ILE A 144 1.63 -8.37 -2.47
N PHE A 145 2.01 -9.40 -3.23
CA PHE A 145 1.50 -9.62 -4.57
C PHE A 145 -0.03 -9.79 -4.60
N VAL A 146 -0.58 -10.70 -3.78
CA VAL A 146 -2.04 -10.93 -3.75
C VAL A 146 -2.79 -9.69 -3.25
N LEU A 147 -2.24 -8.94 -2.28
CA LEU A 147 -2.84 -7.67 -1.85
C LEU A 147 -2.84 -6.63 -2.97
N TYR A 148 -1.78 -6.55 -3.76
CA TYR A 148 -1.68 -5.62 -4.88
C TYR A 148 -2.69 -5.97 -5.99
N VAL A 149 -2.85 -7.27 -6.29
CA VAL A 149 -3.90 -7.74 -7.20
C VAL A 149 -5.29 -7.38 -6.66
N GLN A 150 -5.54 -7.62 -5.36
CA GLN A 150 -6.81 -7.30 -4.71
C GLN A 150 -7.17 -5.82 -4.78
N LEU A 151 -6.17 -4.96 -4.62
CA LEU A 151 -6.28 -3.51 -4.76
C LEU A 151 -6.71 -3.14 -6.17
N ILE A 152 -6.06 -3.69 -7.20
CA ILE A 152 -6.42 -3.45 -8.61
C ILE A 152 -7.84 -3.93 -8.89
N LEU A 153 -8.21 -5.14 -8.44
CA LEU A 153 -9.57 -5.66 -8.60
C LEU A 153 -10.61 -4.76 -7.91
N GLY A 154 -10.30 -4.25 -6.71
CA GLY A 154 -11.18 -3.35 -5.97
C GLY A 154 -11.32 -1.98 -6.64
N ALA A 155 -10.23 -1.45 -7.19
CA ALA A 155 -10.24 -0.20 -7.95
C ALA A 155 -11.01 -0.35 -9.27
N MET A 156 -10.82 -1.47 -9.99
CA MET A 156 -11.57 -1.77 -11.20
C MET A 156 -13.07 -1.92 -10.92
N PHE A 157 -13.46 -2.55 -9.81
CA PHE A 157 -14.86 -2.56 -9.37
C PHE A 157 -15.37 -1.17 -8.99
N ARG A 158 -14.55 -0.33 -8.34
CA ARG A 158 -14.92 1.06 -8.04
C ARG A 158 -15.23 1.86 -9.30
N HIS A 159 -14.41 1.74 -10.33
CA HIS A 159 -14.51 2.51 -11.56
C HIS A 159 -15.29 1.80 -12.67
N HIS A 160 -16.14 0.81 -12.34
CA HIS A 160 -16.98 0.08 -13.31
C HIS A 160 -16.21 -0.64 -14.44
N GLY A 161 -14.93 -0.95 -14.23
CA GLY A 161 -14.11 -1.71 -15.16
C GLY A 161 -14.24 -3.23 -15.00
N LEU A 162 -14.67 -3.71 -13.82
CA LEU A 162 -14.96 -5.11 -13.53
C LEU A 162 -16.20 -5.21 -12.62
N SER A 163 -16.86 -6.39 -12.64
CA SER A 163 -17.94 -6.71 -11.70
C SER A 163 -17.39 -6.87 -10.27
N TRP A 164 -18.27 -6.96 -9.27
CA TRP A 164 -17.90 -7.08 -7.86
C TRP A 164 -17.32 -8.46 -7.49
N TYR A 165 -17.76 -9.53 -8.17
CA TYR A 165 -17.45 -10.91 -7.76
C TYR A 165 -15.95 -11.26 -7.81
N PRO A 166 -15.11 -10.83 -8.78
CA PRO A 166 -13.68 -11.15 -8.77
C PRO A 166 -12.99 -10.58 -7.55
N HIS A 167 -13.35 -9.35 -7.15
CA HIS A 167 -12.80 -8.72 -5.94
C HIS A 167 -13.22 -9.47 -4.67
N VAL A 168 -14.49 -9.88 -4.55
CA VAL A 168 -14.99 -10.60 -3.37
C VAL A 168 -14.41 -12.01 -3.27
N VAL A 169 -14.37 -12.76 -4.37
CA VAL A 169 -13.80 -14.13 -4.38
C VAL A 169 -12.31 -14.09 -4.06
N HIS A 170 -11.56 -13.17 -4.68
CA HIS A 170 -10.13 -13.03 -4.42
C HIS A 170 -9.83 -12.53 -2.99
N ALA A 171 -10.77 -11.81 -2.34
CA ALA A 171 -10.63 -11.41 -0.94
C ALA A 171 -10.49 -12.61 0.01
N VAL A 172 -11.13 -13.74 -0.28
CA VAL A 172 -11.01 -14.97 0.51
C VAL A 172 -9.58 -15.52 0.46
N VAL A 173 -9.01 -15.58 -0.74
CA VAL A 173 -7.62 -16.01 -0.97
C VAL A 173 -6.64 -15.10 -0.23
N VAL A 174 -6.81 -13.79 -0.39
CA VAL A 174 -5.97 -12.78 0.27
C VAL A 174 -6.04 -12.90 1.79
N SER A 175 -7.24 -13.05 2.34
CA SER A 175 -7.43 -13.19 3.79
C SER A 175 -6.77 -14.45 4.34
N PHE A 176 -6.87 -15.57 3.62
CA PHE A 176 -6.20 -16.82 3.98
C PHE A 176 -4.67 -16.66 3.96
N VAL A 177 -4.11 -16.12 2.87
CA VAL A 177 -2.65 -15.93 2.73
C VAL A 177 -2.11 -14.99 3.82
N LEU A 178 -2.81 -13.88 4.11
CA LEU A 178 -2.37 -12.94 5.14
C LEU A 178 -2.49 -13.52 6.56
N ALA A 179 -3.60 -14.19 6.86
CA ALA A 179 -3.77 -14.86 8.15
C ALA A 179 -2.69 -15.93 8.35
N TRP A 180 -2.42 -16.74 7.32
CA TRP A 180 -1.35 -17.73 7.34
C TRP A 180 0.02 -17.09 7.57
N THR A 181 0.31 -15.99 6.88
CA THR A 181 1.56 -15.23 7.02
C THR A 181 1.73 -14.68 8.43
N ALA A 182 0.70 -14.02 8.97
CA ALA A 182 0.75 -13.46 10.31
C ALA A 182 0.83 -14.53 11.40
N VAL A 183 0.02 -15.60 11.30
CA VAL A 183 0.09 -16.72 12.25
C VAL A 183 1.48 -17.37 12.20
N ARG A 184 2.04 -17.61 11.01
CA ARG A 184 3.40 -18.15 10.89
C ARG A 184 4.43 -17.22 11.52
N ALA A 185 4.31 -15.91 11.28
CA ALA A 185 5.18 -14.89 11.88
C ALA A 185 5.13 -14.94 13.42
N LEU A 186 3.93 -15.07 13.99
CA LEU A 186 3.72 -15.14 15.44
C LEU A 186 4.15 -16.48 16.03
N SER A 187 3.95 -17.60 15.34
CA SER A 187 4.34 -18.92 15.85
C SER A 187 5.85 -19.13 15.83
N VAL A 188 6.56 -18.59 14.82
CA VAL A 188 8.00 -18.82 14.65
C VAL A 188 8.84 -17.70 15.26
N TYR A 189 8.45 -16.44 15.05
CA TYR A 189 9.27 -15.28 15.41
C TYR A 189 8.62 -14.42 16.51
N SER A 190 7.86 -15.03 17.43
CA SER A 190 7.19 -14.34 18.55
C SER A 190 8.15 -13.55 19.44
N GLN A 191 9.41 -13.98 19.52
CA GLN A 191 10.46 -13.33 20.31
C GLN A 191 10.99 -12.03 19.66
N ILE A 192 10.84 -11.89 18.34
CA ILE A 192 11.29 -10.73 17.59
C ILE A 192 10.15 -9.71 17.55
N GLU A 193 10.21 -8.72 18.43
CA GLU A 193 9.15 -7.73 18.55
C GLU A 193 8.88 -6.95 17.24
N ALA A 194 9.93 -6.70 16.46
CA ALA A 194 9.85 -6.05 15.16
C ALA A 194 9.03 -6.83 14.14
N VAL A 195 8.92 -8.15 14.26
CA VAL A 195 8.09 -9.04 13.43
C VAL A 195 6.71 -9.26 14.07
N ARG A 196 6.68 -9.45 15.39
CA ARG A 196 5.45 -9.69 16.16
C ARG A 196 4.45 -8.54 16.04
N ARG A 197 4.87 -7.28 16.22
CA ARG A 197 3.96 -6.13 16.21
C ARG A 197 3.25 -5.96 14.85
N PRO A 198 3.95 -5.94 13.70
CA PRO A 198 3.29 -5.90 12.38
C PRO A 198 2.40 -7.12 12.12
N ALA A 199 2.76 -8.32 12.60
CA ALA A 199 1.92 -9.50 12.41
C ALA A 199 0.59 -9.43 13.19
N ILE A 200 0.60 -8.95 14.44
CA ILE A 200 -0.64 -8.69 15.21
C ILE A 200 -1.49 -7.64 14.50
N LEU A 201 -0.85 -6.52 14.11
CA LEU A 201 -1.54 -5.44 13.40
C LEU A 201 -2.15 -5.94 12.08
N MET A 202 -1.44 -6.78 11.33
CA MET A 202 -1.94 -7.40 10.10
C MET A 202 -3.22 -8.21 10.36
N LEU A 203 -3.25 -9.06 11.40
CA LEU A 203 -4.46 -9.83 11.74
C LEU A 203 -5.64 -8.91 12.09
N SER A 204 -5.41 -7.89 12.92
CA SER A 204 -6.45 -6.93 13.29
C SER A 204 -6.97 -6.16 12.06
N LEU A 205 -6.08 -5.75 11.16
CA LEU A 205 -6.43 -5.03 9.94
C LEU A 205 -7.16 -5.93 8.94
N VAL A 206 -6.83 -7.22 8.82
CA VAL A 206 -7.59 -8.16 7.97
C VAL A 206 -9.04 -8.27 8.45
N ILE A 207 -9.26 -8.44 9.75
CA ILE A 207 -10.62 -8.50 10.32
C ILE A 207 -11.37 -7.19 10.04
N ALA A 208 -10.75 -6.05 10.34
CA ALA A 208 -11.34 -4.74 10.07
C ALA A 208 -11.65 -4.55 8.58
N GLN A 209 -10.77 -4.99 7.68
CA GLN A 209 -10.93 -4.86 6.23
C GLN A 209 -12.10 -5.71 5.72
N LEU A 210 -12.31 -6.91 6.27
CA LEU A 210 -13.45 -7.76 5.93
C LEU A 210 -14.77 -7.16 6.40
N CYS A 211 -14.83 -6.67 7.66
CA CYS A 211 -16.00 -5.98 8.18
C CYS A 211 -16.34 -4.73 7.34
N LEU A 212 -15.34 -3.88 7.09
CA LEU A 212 -15.50 -2.68 6.26
C LEU A 212 -15.87 -3.02 4.81
N GLY A 213 -15.30 -4.09 4.24
CA GLY A 213 -15.61 -4.55 2.90
C GLY A 213 -17.05 -5.01 2.76
N PHE A 214 -17.55 -5.74 3.76
CA PHE A 214 -18.95 -6.14 3.84
C PHE A 214 -19.87 -4.92 3.99
N THR A 215 -19.56 -3.99 4.89
CA THR A 215 -20.34 -2.75 5.05
C THR A 215 -20.32 -1.89 3.77
N ALA A 216 -19.18 -1.76 3.10
CA ALA A 216 -19.06 -1.05 1.84
C ALA A 216 -19.86 -1.74 0.72
N PHE A 217 -19.88 -3.08 0.70
CA PHE A 217 -20.70 -3.84 -0.24
C PHE A 217 -22.20 -3.61 -0.01
N LEU A 218 -22.68 -3.70 1.24
CA LEU A 218 -24.08 -3.44 1.57
C LEU A 218 -24.50 -2.01 1.21
N THR A 219 -23.73 -1.02 1.67
CA THR A 219 -24.05 0.39 1.45
C THR A 219 -24.00 0.79 -0.02
N ARG A 220 -23.11 0.19 -0.83
CA ARG A 220 -22.94 0.53 -2.25
C ARG A 220 -23.82 -0.30 -3.19
N VAL A 221 -23.98 -1.59 -2.94
CA VAL A 221 -24.62 -2.54 -3.87
C VAL A 221 -26.07 -2.82 -3.48
N ALA A 222 -26.34 -2.99 -2.18
CA ALA A 222 -27.69 -3.34 -1.72
C ALA A 222 -28.55 -2.09 -1.46
N TRP A 223 -28.00 -1.09 -0.77
CA TRP A 223 -28.75 0.10 -0.35
C TRP A 223 -28.55 1.30 -1.28
N GLY A 224 -27.41 1.39 -1.96
CA GLY A 224 -27.05 2.54 -2.79
C GLY A 224 -27.46 2.44 -4.26
N ARG A 225 -28.20 1.41 -4.67
CA ARG A 225 -28.45 1.11 -6.10
C ARG A 225 -29.25 2.22 -6.81
N ASP A 226 -30.18 2.84 -6.10
CA ASP A 226 -31.11 3.84 -6.66
C ASP A 226 -30.83 5.26 -6.13
N ALA A 227 -29.74 5.45 -5.38
CA ALA A 227 -29.39 6.74 -4.82
C ALA A 227 -28.85 7.67 -5.93
N VAL A 228 -29.44 8.86 -6.04
CA VAL A 228 -29.01 9.89 -7.01
C VAL A 228 -27.64 10.50 -6.64
N GLN A 229 -27.28 10.46 -5.36
CA GLN A 229 -26.01 10.95 -4.83
C GLN A 229 -25.43 9.99 -3.80
N PRO A 230 -24.10 10.01 -3.59
CA PRO A 230 -23.46 9.13 -2.61
C PRO A 230 -23.86 9.51 -1.17
N GLU A 231 -24.56 8.59 -0.51
CA GLU A 231 -24.97 8.73 0.88
C GLU A 231 -23.77 8.70 1.84
N LEU A 232 -23.85 9.45 2.95
CA LEU A 232 -22.76 9.55 3.94
C LEU A 232 -22.24 8.18 4.44
N PRO A 233 -23.09 7.19 4.77
CA PRO A 233 -22.61 5.87 5.19
C PRO A 233 -21.80 5.14 4.13
N MET A 234 -22.15 5.29 2.85
CA MET A 234 -21.40 4.72 1.74
C MET A 234 -20.04 5.42 1.57
N VAL A 235 -19.99 6.74 1.66
CA VAL A 235 -18.72 7.50 1.57
C VAL A 235 -17.79 7.09 2.71
N ILE A 236 -18.29 7.07 3.95
CA ILE A 236 -17.48 6.71 5.12
C ILE A 236 -16.97 5.28 5.02
N SER A 237 -17.84 4.32 4.72
CA SER A 237 -17.47 2.90 4.66
C SER A 237 -16.45 2.62 3.55
N THR A 238 -16.66 3.19 2.35
CA THR A 238 -15.77 2.97 1.20
C THR A 238 -14.42 3.67 1.38
N VAL A 239 -14.38 4.87 1.95
CA VAL A 239 -13.12 5.57 2.27
C VAL A 239 -12.37 4.83 3.36
N ALA A 240 -13.04 4.41 4.43
CA ALA A 240 -12.43 3.63 5.51
C ALA A 240 -11.87 2.29 4.99
N HIS A 241 -12.60 1.58 4.13
CA HIS A 241 -12.13 0.34 3.51
C HIS A 241 -10.87 0.55 2.65
N VAL A 242 -10.74 1.68 1.96
CA VAL A 242 -9.52 2.02 1.20
C VAL A 242 -8.36 2.34 2.14
N ALA A 243 -8.62 3.14 3.17
CA ALA A 243 -7.60 3.54 4.13
C ALA A 243 -7.05 2.34 4.90
N VAL A 244 -7.91 1.44 5.38
CA VAL A 244 -7.50 0.21 6.06
C VAL A 244 -6.79 -0.74 5.09
N GLY A 245 -7.24 -0.83 3.83
CA GLY A 245 -6.52 -1.56 2.78
C GLY A 245 -5.11 -1.03 2.54
N ALA A 246 -4.92 0.30 2.56
CA ALA A 246 -3.62 0.95 2.47
C ALA A 246 -2.69 0.59 3.64
N LEU A 247 -3.22 0.66 4.86
CA LEU A 247 -2.51 0.29 6.08
C LEU A 247 -2.13 -1.18 6.09
N LEU A 248 -3.01 -2.05 5.60
CA LEU A 248 -2.75 -3.49 5.50
C LEU A 248 -1.60 -3.77 4.52
N LEU A 249 -1.58 -3.13 3.35
CA LEU A 249 -0.48 -3.23 2.38
C LEU A 249 0.83 -2.71 2.98
N ALA A 250 0.83 -1.53 3.59
CA ALA A 250 2.02 -0.96 4.23
C ALA A 250 2.54 -1.84 5.39
N THR A 251 1.65 -2.39 6.21
CA THR A 251 2.01 -3.32 7.30
C THR A 251 2.63 -4.60 6.75
N THR A 252 2.13 -5.10 5.61
CA THR A 252 2.69 -6.28 4.93
C THR A 252 4.08 -6.00 4.38
N VAL A 253 4.30 -4.82 3.79
CA VAL A 253 5.62 -4.37 3.33
C VAL A 253 6.59 -4.24 4.50
N ILE A 254 6.16 -3.63 5.62
CA ILE A 254 6.98 -3.55 6.84
C ILE A 254 7.34 -4.94 7.34
N LEU A 255 6.37 -5.86 7.42
CA LEU A 255 6.62 -7.22 7.84
C LEU A 255 7.68 -7.88 6.94
N ALA A 256 7.52 -7.80 5.61
CA ALA A 256 8.50 -8.35 4.67
C ALA A 256 9.92 -7.79 4.89
N ILE A 257 10.05 -6.47 5.10
CA ILE A 257 11.34 -5.83 5.38
C ILE A 257 11.94 -6.32 6.70
N GLN A 258 11.13 -6.45 7.75
CA GLN A 258 11.59 -6.93 9.06
C GLN A 258 12.02 -8.39 9.01
N VAL A 259 11.31 -9.22 8.25
CA VAL A 259 11.70 -10.62 7.99
C VAL A 259 13.05 -10.68 7.29
N TRP A 260 13.24 -9.89 6.23
CA TRP A 260 14.53 -9.82 5.53
C TRP A 260 15.66 -9.31 6.44
N ARG A 261 15.39 -8.38 7.36
CA ARG A 261 16.39 -7.84 8.28
C ARG A 261 16.81 -8.84 9.36
N HIS A 262 15.85 -9.60 9.91
CA HIS A 262 16.06 -10.42 11.11
C HIS A 262 16.25 -11.92 10.83
N VAL A 263 15.83 -12.38 9.64
CA VAL A 263 15.89 -13.78 9.21
C VAL A 263 16.65 -13.87 7.89
N PRO A 264 17.95 -13.53 7.86
CA PRO A 264 18.75 -13.71 6.67
C PRO A 264 18.77 -15.20 6.33
N VAL A 265 18.39 -15.53 5.09
CA VAL A 265 18.52 -16.89 4.57
C VAL A 265 20.00 -17.23 4.63
N ALA A 266 20.39 -18.13 5.54
CA ALA A 266 21.70 -18.74 5.49
C ALA A 266 21.79 -19.47 4.15
N PHE A 267 22.46 -18.86 3.18
CA PHE A 267 22.93 -19.56 2.00
C PHE A 267 24.09 -20.41 2.53
N GLU A 268 23.78 -21.54 3.15
CA GLU A 268 24.79 -22.57 3.35
C GLU A 268 25.23 -23.00 1.95
N GLU A 269 26.35 -22.43 1.51
CA GLU A 269 27.31 -23.19 0.72
C GLU A 269 27.49 -24.52 1.45
N ARG A 270 26.78 -25.55 0.97
CA ARG A 270 27.22 -26.92 1.15
C ARG A 270 28.56 -27.02 0.43
N LEU A 271 29.63 -26.58 1.10
CA LEU A 271 30.95 -27.09 0.80
C LEU A 271 30.81 -28.61 1.00
N PRO A 272 31.01 -29.43 -0.05
CA PRO A 272 31.13 -30.85 0.16
C PRO A 272 32.23 -31.03 1.20
N GLN A 273 31.91 -31.67 2.32
CA GLN A 273 32.94 -32.16 3.22
C GLN A 273 33.87 -33.00 2.37
N ALA A 274 35.06 -32.45 2.06
CA ALA A 274 36.11 -33.21 1.47
C ALA A 274 36.34 -34.38 2.42
N HIS A 275 36.06 -35.58 1.94
CA HIS A 275 36.51 -36.81 2.57
C HIS A 275 38.00 -36.65 2.86
N GLN A 276 38.35 -36.37 4.10
CA GLN A 276 39.68 -36.66 4.60
C GLN A 276 39.72 -38.18 4.76
N ASP A 277 40.11 -38.87 3.68
CA ASP A 277 40.56 -40.25 3.78
C ASP A 277 41.83 -40.27 4.66
N PRO A 278 41.83 -40.96 5.82
CA PRO A 278 43.01 -41.06 6.68
C PRO A 278 44.03 -42.10 6.20
N THR A 279 43.95 -42.56 4.95
CA THR A 279 44.80 -43.64 4.43
C THR A 279 45.55 -43.21 3.18
N ALA A 280 46.62 -42.44 3.37
CA ALA A 280 47.78 -42.49 2.51
C ALA A 280 49.01 -42.44 3.42
N ALA A 281 49.56 -43.62 3.65
CA ALA A 281 50.87 -43.86 4.24
C ALA A 281 51.99 -43.41 3.29
#